data_AF-A0A3P5WM01-F1
#
_entry.id   AF-A0A3P5WM01-F1
#
_cell.length_a   1.000
_cell.length_b   1.000
_cell.length_c   1.000
_cell.angle_alpha   90.00
_cell.angle_beta   90.00
_cell.angle_gamma   90.00
#
_symmetry.space_group_name_H-M   'P 1'
#
loop_
_entity.id
_entity.type
_entity.pdbx_description
1 polymer ?
#
loop_
_entity_poly.entity_id
_entity_poly.type
_entity_poly.pdbx_seq_one_letter_code
_entity_poly.pdbx_strand_id
1 'polypeptide(L)'
;MKPYKNKINRIRTFALSLIFIGVVIMYLGIFFRKNEIVMLIFMVLGMLAIIGSTVVYAWIGLLSTKAIQIACPNCGKQTKMLGRVDMCGHCREPLTTDPTLEGKEFDEAYNRPNRNNVDAKENSK
;
A
#
# COMPACT_ATOMS: atom_id res chain seq x y z
N MET A 1 -17.11 17.10 3.42
CA MET A 1 -15.86 16.35 3.63
C MET A 1 -15.71 15.32 2.52
N LYS A 2 -14.70 15.44 1.64
CA LYS A 2 -14.48 14.43 0.58
C LYS A 2 -14.15 13.08 1.24
N PRO A 3 -14.70 11.95 0.74
CA PRO A 3 -14.38 10.64 1.30
C PRO A 3 -12.89 10.37 1.11
N TYR A 4 -12.17 10.35 2.23
CA TYR A 4 -10.74 10.07 2.30
C TYR A 4 -10.49 8.64 1.81
N LYS A 5 -9.87 8.50 0.64
CA LYS A 5 -9.64 7.22 -0.02
C LYS A 5 -8.18 6.84 0.17
N ASN A 6 -7.88 6.33 1.37
CA ASN A 6 -6.52 6.07 1.79
C ASN A 6 -5.78 5.15 0.78
N LYS A 7 -4.76 5.70 0.11
CA LYS A 7 -4.05 5.02 -1.01
C LYS A 7 -3.45 3.69 -0.56
N ILE A 8 -3.03 3.61 0.70
CA ILE A 8 -2.52 2.40 1.37
C ILE A 8 -3.53 1.26 1.35
N ASN A 9 -4.80 1.54 1.64
CA ASN A 9 -5.82 0.50 1.72
C ASN A 9 -6.15 -0.08 0.33
N ARG A 10 -5.99 0.71 -0.73
CA ARG A 10 -6.16 0.26 -2.12
C ARG A 10 -5.06 -0.71 -2.56
N ILE A 11 -3.81 -0.48 -2.13
CA ILE A 11 -2.69 -1.36 -2.48
C ILE A 11 -2.83 -2.71 -1.75
N ARG A 12 -3.30 -2.70 -0.49
CA ARG A 12 -3.59 -3.94 0.24
C ARG A 12 -4.65 -4.79 -0.46
N THR A 13 -5.76 -4.18 -0.90
CA THR A 13 -6.80 -4.90 -1.64
C THR A 13 -6.30 -5.41 -2.99
N PHE A 14 -5.38 -4.68 -3.64
CA PHE A 14 -4.77 -5.11 -4.89
C PHE A 14 -3.88 -6.36 -4.70
N ALA A 15 -3.01 -6.35 -3.68
CA ALA A 15 -2.19 -7.52 -3.35
C ALA A 15 -3.03 -8.76 -3.04
N LEU A 16 -4.10 -8.59 -2.25
CA LEU A 16 -5.04 -9.69 -1.96
C LEU A 16 -5.71 -10.22 -3.22
N SER A 17 -6.13 -9.36 -4.16
CA SER A 17 -6.75 -9.80 -5.41
C SER A 17 -5.80 -10.61 -6.31
N LEU A 18 -4.50 -10.29 -6.29
CA LEU A 18 -3.48 -11.00 -7.06
C LEU A 18 -3.32 -12.46 -6.63
N ILE A 19 -3.47 -12.73 -5.33
CA ILE A 19 -3.46 -14.09 -4.77
C ILE A 19 -4.64 -14.89 -5.32
N PHE A 20 -5.85 -14.32 -5.32
CA PHE A 20 -7.04 -14.98 -5.88
C PHE A 20 -6.85 -15.31 -7.35
N ILE A 21 -6.30 -14.38 -8.14
CA ILE A 21 -5.99 -14.61 -9.55
C ILE A 21 -4.99 -15.77 -9.71
N GLY A 22 -3.92 -15.80 -8.90
CA GLY A 22 -2.94 -16.88 -8.91
C GLY A 22 -3.55 -18.25 -8.64
N VAL A 23 -4.42 -18.36 -7.64
CA VAL A 23 -5.12 -19.61 -7.30
C VAL A 23 -6.04 -20.08 -8.43
N VAL A 24 -6.78 -19.14 -9.05
CA VAL A 24 -7.65 -19.46 -10.20
C VAL A 24 -6.84 -19.96 -11.38
N ILE A 25 -5.72 -19.32 -11.70
CA ILE A 25 -4.80 -19.73 -12.77
C ILE A 25 -4.25 -21.14 -12.51
N MET A 26 -3.84 -21.44 -11.28
CA MET A 26 -3.38 -22.79 -10.91
C MET A 26 -4.48 -23.83 -11.07
N TYR A 27 -5.71 -23.51 -10.65
CA TYR A 27 -6.85 -24.43 -10.77
C TYR A 27 -7.21 -24.71 -12.24
N LEU A 28 -7.18 -23.69 -13.10
CA LEU A 28 -7.39 -23.85 -14.54
C LEU A 28 -6.30 -24.73 -15.18
N GLY A 29 -5.06 -24.65 -14.71
CA GLY A 29 -3.97 -25.52 -15.16
C GLY A 29 -4.25 -27.01 -14.93
N ILE A 30 -4.93 -27.37 -13.84
CA ILE A 30 -5.30 -28.76 -13.52
C ILE A 30 -6.42 -29.28 -14.44
N PHE A 31 -7.23 -28.41 -15.04
CA PHE A 31 -8.22 -28.83 -16.02
C PHE A 31 -7.58 -29.34 -17.32
N PHE A 32 -6.42 -28.79 -17.69
CA PHE A 32 -5.66 -29.16 -18.89
C PHE A 32 -4.63 -30.28 -18.65
N ARG A 33 -4.90 -31.20 -17.73
CA ARG A 33 -4.05 -32.36 -17.40
C ARG A 33 -3.63 -33.24 -18.59
N LYS A 34 -4.33 -33.17 -19.73
CA LYS A 34 -3.95 -33.90 -20.96
C LYS A 34 -2.68 -33.36 -21.63
N ASN A 35 -2.33 -32.10 -21.40
CA ASN A 35 -1.17 -31.45 -22.02
C ASN A 35 -0.19 -31.01 -20.93
N GLU A 36 0.87 -31.80 -20.71
CA GLU A 36 1.88 -31.54 -19.66
C GLU A 36 2.53 -30.16 -19.78
N ILE A 37 2.81 -29.69 -20.99
CA ILE A 37 3.45 -28.38 -21.23
C ILE A 37 2.55 -27.24 -20.77
N VAL A 38 1.26 -27.32 -21.09
CA VAL A 38 0.28 -26.29 -20.72
C VAL A 38 0.13 -26.25 -19.21
N MET A 39 -0.02 -27.41 -18.57
CA MET A 39 -0.09 -27.52 -17.11
C MET A 39 1.11 -26.86 -16.43
N LEU A 40 2.34 -27.12 -16.90
CA LEU A 40 3.57 -26.59 -16.32
C LEU A 40 3.63 -25.05 -16.40
N ILE A 41 3.25 -24.47 -17.54
CA ILE A 41 3.21 -23.01 -17.71
C ILE A 41 2.23 -22.36 -16.73
N PHE A 42 1.02 -22.91 -16.58
CA PHE A 42 0.03 -22.38 -15.64
C PHE A 42 0.46 -22.51 -14.17
N MET A 43 1.16 -23.59 -13.82
CA MET A 43 1.74 -23.81 -12.48
C MET A 43 2.80 -22.76 -12.15
N VAL A 44 3.76 -22.55 -13.07
CA VAL A 44 4.83 -21.56 -12.90
C VAL A 44 4.25 -20.14 -12.86
N LEU A 45 3.30 -19.83 -13.73
CA LEU A 45 2.67 -18.51 -13.77
C LEU A 45 1.86 -18.21 -12.51
N GLY A 46 1.15 -19.21 -11.97
CA GLY A 46 0.48 -19.11 -10.67
C GLY A 46 1.45 -18.87 -9.52
N MET A 47 2.59 -19.57 -9.50
CA MET A 47 3.65 -19.37 -8.51
C MET A 47 4.23 -17.94 -8.60
N LEU A 48 4.51 -17.45 -9.81
CA LEU A 48 4.98 -16.08 -10.03
C LEU A 48 3.98 -15.04 -9.54
N ALA A 49 2.67 -15.26 -9.74
CA ALA A 49 1.64 -14.37 -9.22
C ALA A 49 1.65 -14.30 -7.69
N ILE A 50 1.77 -15.45 -7.00
CA ILE A 50 1.83 -15.49 -5.53
C ILE A 50 3.11 -14.81 -5.00
N ILE A 51 4.26 -15.09 -5.62
CA ILE A 51 5.53 -14.43 -5.26
C ILE A 51 5.41 -12.91 -5.46
N GLY A 52 4.89 -12.46 -6.60
CA GLY A 52 4.66 -11.05 -6.90
C GLY A 52 3.75 -10.38 -5.87
N SER A 53 2.68 -11.05 -5.45
CA SER A 53 1.78 -10.55 -4.41
C SER A 53 2.49 -10.37 -3.05
N THR A 54 3.37 -11.30 -2.70
CA THR A 54 4.12 -11.29 -1.45
C THR A 54 5.14 -10.15 -1.44
N VAL A 55 5.81 -9.88 -2.57
CA VAL A 55 6.75 -8.75 -2.70
C VAL A 55 6.03 -7.41 -2.52
N VAL A 56 4.90 -7.22 -3.20
CA VAL A 56 4.11 -5.98 -3.05
C VAL A 56 3.62 -5.82 -1.62
N TYR A 57 3.12 -6.90 -1.00
CA TYR A 57 2.66 -6.87 0.39
C TYR A 57 3.79 -6.59 1.38
N ALA A 58 4.96 -7.21 1.17
CA ALA A 58 6.15 -6.99 1.99
C ALA A 58 6.63 -5.54 1.93
N TRP A 59 6.63 -4.91 0.74
CA TRP A 59 7.01 -3.52 0.59
C TRP A 59 6.08 -2.57 1.37
N ILE A 60 4.77 -2.84 1.37
CA ILE A 60 3.78 -2.11 2.19
C ILE A 60 4.02 -2.35 3.67
N GLY A 61 4.32 -3.60 4.07
CA GLY A 61 4.64 -3.96 5.43
C GLY A 61 5.85 -3.19 5.95
N LEU A 62 6.90 -3.07 5.14
CA LEU A 62 8.07 -2.25 5.47
C LEU A 62 7.73 -0.75 5.60
N LEU A 63 6.85 -0.21 4.74
CA LEU A 63 6.37 1.18 4.90
C LEU A 63 5.62 1.36 6.22
N SER A 64 4.80 0.39 6.62
CA SER A 64 4.01 0.43 7.84
C SER A 64 4.85 0.39 9.14
N THR A 65 6.07 -0.15 9.10
CA THR A 65 6.95 -0.23 10.28
C THR A 65 7.76 1.04 10.51
N LYS A 66 7.87 1.93 9.52
CA LYS A 66 8.58 3.22 9.62
C LYS A 66 7.73 4.34 10.22
N ALA A 67 6.47 4.07 10.51
CA ALA A 67 5.52 5.03 11.06
C ALA A 67 5.86 5.44 12.50
N ILE A 68 5.86 6.75 12.77
CA ILE A 68 6.09 7.32 14.11
C ILE A 68 4.83 7.08 14.96
N GLN A 69 5.03 6.61 16.18
CA GLN A 69 3.96 6.39 17.15
C GLN A 69 3.74 7.67 17.96
N ILE A 70 2.53 8.21 17.90
CA ILE A 70 2.12 9.42 18.63
C ILE A 70 0.75 9.22 19.25
N ALA A 71 0.60 9.73 20.46
CA ALA A 71 -0.66 9.70 21.19
C ALA A 71 -1.60 10.76 20.60
N CYS A 72 -2.79 10.34 20.17
CA CYS A 72 -3.79 11.26 19.65
C CYS A 72 -4.34 12.14 20.79
N PRO A 73 -4.36 13.48 20.66
CA PRO A 73 -4.83 14.39 21.71
C PRO A 73 -6.33 14.30 21.98
N ASN A 74 -7.12 13.83 21.00
CA ASN A 74 -8.57 13.68 21.16
C ASN A 74 -8.95 12.33 21.81
N CYS A 75 -8.38 11.21 21.34
CA CYS A 75 -8.78 9.88 21.83
C CYS A 75 -7.80 9.22 22.80
N GLY A 76 -6.63 9.81 23.07
CA GLY A 76 -5.60 9.28 23.98
C GLY A 76 -4.94 7.96 23.54
N LYS A 77 -5.33 7.42 22.38
CA LYS A 77 -4.82 6.16 21.85
C LYS A 77 -3.54 6.39 21.05
N GLN A 78 -2.63 5.42 21.12
CA GLN A 78 -1.42 5.43 20.32
C GLN A 78 -1.76 5.15 18.86
N THR A 79 -1.32 6.04 17.97
CA THR A 79 -1.59 5.94 16.54
C THR A 79 -0.28 6.02 15.77
N LYS A 80 -0.17 5.20 14.72
CA LYS A 80 0.96 5.20 13.81
C LYS A 80 0.66 6.14 12.66
N MET A 81 1.45 7.20 12.51
CA MET A 81 1.39 8.08 11.35
C MET A 81 2.37 7.61 10.27
N LEU A 82 1.86 7.42 9.04
CA LEU A 82 2.67 7.04 7.89
C LEU A 82 3.33 8.25 7.23
N GLY A 83 2.83 9.47 7.45
CA GLY A 83 3.46 10.71 6.98
C GLY A 83 3.28 11.92 7.90
N ARG A 84 3.47 13.13 7.36
CA ARG A 84 3.43 14.42 8.09
C ARG A 84 2.02 14.87 8.44
N VAL A 85 1.06 14.49 7.61
CA VAL A 85 -0.36 14.75 7.75
C VAL A 85 -1.08 13.43 7.50
N ASP A 86 -1.78 12.93 8.51
CA ASP A 86 -2.52 11.66 8.46
C ASP A 86 -3.77 11.75 9.33
N MET A 87 -4.77 10.93 9.02
CA MET A 87 -5.96 10.81 9.87
C MET A 87 -5.71 9.78 10.96
N CYS A 88 -6.11 10.08 12.20
CA CYS A 88 -6.08 9.10 13.28
C CYS A 88 -6.86 7.83 12.89
N GLY A 89 -6.24 6.65 13.02
CA GLY A 89 -6.87 5.38 12.66
C GLY A 89 -8.09 4.98 13.52
N HIS A 90 -8.31 5.65 14.66
CA HIS A 90 -9.42 5.37 15.58
C HIS A 90 -10.55 6.40 15.49
N CYS A 91 -10.24 7.67 15.75
CA CYS A 91 -11.24 8.74 15.75
C CYS A 91 -11.34 9.50 14.42
N ARG A 92 -10.46 9.22 13.44
CA ARG A 92 -10.39 9.91 12.14
C ARG A 92 -10.21 11.44 12.26
N GLU A 93 -9.67 11.90 13.39
CA GLU A 93 -9.24 13.29 13.54
C GLU A 93 -8.06 13.58 12.61
N PRO A 94 -8.06 14.71 11.87
CA PRO A 94 -6.88 15.16 11.14
C PRO A 94 -5.78 15.48 12.14
N LEU A 95 -4.62 14.87 11.96
CA LEU A 95 -3.51 15.04 12.88
C LEU A 95 -2.28 15.47 12.06
N THR A 96 -1.53 16.44 12.58
CA THR A 96 -0.38 17.06 11.91
C THR A 96 0.81 17.01 12.86
N THR A 97 1.96 16.58 12.37
CA THR A 97 3.19 16.50 13.18
C THR A 97 4.06 17.75 13.03
N ASP A 98 3.80 18.58 12.01
CA ASP A 98 4.56 19.80 11.73
C ASP A 98 3.91 21.05 12.36
N PRO A 99 4.65 21.84 13.16
CA PRO A 99 4.17 23.10 13.72
C PRO A 99 3.81 24.17 12.67
N THR A 100 4.29 24.02 11.44
CA THR A 100 4.08 24.95 10.33
C THR A 100 2.70 24.80 9.64
N LEU A 101 1.94 23.78 10.02
CA LEU A 101 0.61 23.47 9.49
C LEU A 101 -0.53 23.68 10.50
N GLU A 102 -0.23 24.18 11.70
CA GLU A 102 -1.25 24.56 12.68
C GLU A 102 -2.17 25.65 12.10
N GLY A 103 -3.47 25.36 12.01
CA GLY A 103 -4.49 26.29 11.50
C GLY A 103 -4.78 26.23 9.99
N LYS A 104 -4.14 25.33 9.23
CA LYS A 104 -4.48 25.07 7.82
C LYS A 104 -5.48 23.91 7.69
N GLU A 105 -6.34 23.96 6.68
CA GLU A 105 -7.23 22.84 6.37
C GLU A 105 -6.43 21.59 5.99
N PHE A 106 -6.91 20.41 6.41
CA PHE A 106 -6.26 19.13 6.16
C PHE A 106 -6.15 18.86 4.64
N ASP A 107 -4.92 18.73 4.14
CA ASP A 107 -4.64 18.34 2.76
C ASP A 107 -3.55 17.25 2.69
N GLU A 108 -3.84 16.14 2.01
CA GLU A 108 -2.87 15.07 1.72
C GLU A 108 -1.71 15.56 0.83
N ALA A 109 -1.86 16.70 0.13
CA ALA A 109 -0.83 17.30 -0.69
C ALA A 109 0.44 17.65 0.11
N TYR A 110 0.31 17.93 1.41
CA TYR A 110 1.45 18.18 2.30
C TYR A 110 2.32 16.94 2.56
N ASN A 111 1.79 15.75 2.26
CA ASN A 111 2.52 14.49 2.38
C ASN A 111 3.36 14.14 1.13
N ARG A 112 3.29 14.97 0.07
CA ARG A 112 4.12 14.78 -1.12
C ARG A 112 5.54 15.27 -0.84
N PRO A 113 6.58 14.44 -1.06
CA PRO A 113 7.94 14.97 -1.09
C PRO A 113 8.00 16.03 -2.19
N ASN A 114 8.62 17.17 -1.86
CA ASN A 114 8.79 18.30 -2.77
C ASN A 114 9.28 17.78 -4.13
N ARG A 115 8.53 18.07 -5.22
CA ARG A 115 8.76 17.49 -6.57
C ARG A 115 10.16 17.73 -7.13
N ASN A 116 10.94 18.62 -6.52
CA ASN A 116 12.26 19.03 -6.99
C ASN A 116 13.35 17.93 -6.95
N ASN A 117 13.10 16.75 -6.34
CA ASN A 117 14.08 15.65 -6.27
C ASN A 117 13.67 14.35 -6.97
N VAL A 118 12.49 14.30 -7.62
CA VAL A 118 12.09 13.12 -8.42
C VAL A 118 12.58 13.27 -9.86
N ASP A 119 12.56 14.48 -10.42
CA ASP A 119 13.00 14.76 -11.79
C ASP A 119 14.53 14.62 -11.96
N ALA A 120 15.31 14.68 -10.87
CA ALA A 120 16.76 14.52 -10.91
C ALA A 120 17.24 13.06 -11.08
N LYS A 121 16.37 12.05 -10.85
CA LYS A 121 16.73 10.63 -11.03
C LYS A 121 16.24 10.01 -12.34
N GLU A 122 15.37 10.68 -13.08
CA GLU A 122 14.94 10.22 -14.40
C GLU A 122 15.86 10.71 -15.53
N ASN A 123 16.67 11.76 -15.28
CA ASN A 123 17.56 12.35 -16.29
C ASN A 123 19.04 11.96 -16.16
N SER A 124 19.33 10.86 -15.45
CA SER A 124 20.67 10.25 -15.38
C SER A 124 20.58 8.75 -15.68
N LYS A 125 19.97 8.41 -16.82
CA LYS A 125 20.21 7.15 -17.50
C LYS A 125 20.35 7.40 -19.00
#